data_AF-A0A3C1FEE7-F1
#
_entry.id   AF-A0A3C1FEE7-F1
#
_cell.length_a   1.000
_cell.length_b   1.000
_cell.length_c   1.000
_cell.angle_alpha   90.00
_cell.angle_beta   90.00
_cell.angle_gamma   90.00
#
_symmetry.space_group_name_H-M   'P 1'
#
loop_
_entity.id
_entity.type
_entity.pdbx_description
1 polymer ?
#
loop_
_entity_poly.entity_id
_entity_poly.type
_entity_poly.pdbx_seq_one_letter_code
_entity_poly.pdbx_strand_id
1 'polypeptide(L)'
;MERSGSHRATLDLKSGVHCVVELVRVLSLANGIAAVNTIERLRAASATGAFSADSENALLEAFEFITYLRLRHQAQQAAAGITMDNSVSPDDLTALEKKHLRDAFGIIRRAQQGFAYRYQTHLMS
;
A
#
# COMPACT_ATOMS: atom_id res chain seq x y z
N MET A 1 -21.39 -22.92 -24.32
CA MET A 1 -20.50 -23.56 -23.30
C MET A 1 -20.31 -22.57 -22.17
N GLU A 2 -21.03 -22.83 -21.09
CA GLU A 2 -21.12 -22.00 -19.90
C GLU A 2 -19.81 -22.09 -19.11
N ARG A 3 -19.21 -20.94 -18.75
CA ARG A 3 -18.22 -20.89 -17.67
C ARG A 3 -18.95 -20.46 -16.40
N SER A 4 -19.60 -21.44 -15.78
CA SER A 4 -19.96 -21.37 -14.37
C SER A 4 -18.69 -21.42 -13.53
N GLY A 5 -18.54 -20.48 -12.61
CA GLY A 5 -17.40 -20.37 -11.70
C GLY A 5 -17.08 -18.92 -11.36
N SER A 6 -17.95 -18.27 -10.60
CA SER A 6 -17.74 -16.93 -10.02
C SER A 6 -16.53 -16.98 -9.08
N HIS A 7 -15.32 -16.83 -9.64
CA HIS A 7 -14.16 -16.42 -8.85
C HIS A 7 -14.37 -14.95 -8.53
N ARG A 8 -14.97 -14.68 -7.37
CA ARG A 8 -15.03 -13.33 -6.80
C ARG A 8 -13.60 -12.84 -6.63
N ALA A 9 -13.18 -11.88 -7.47
CA ALA A 9 -11.84 -11.32 -7.39
C ALA A 9 -11.72 -10.49 -6.11
N THR A 10 -11.02 -10.99 -5.10
CA THR A 10 -10.71 -10.26 -3.86
C THR A 10 -9.45 -9.43 -4.04
N LEU A 11 -9.36 -8.32 -3.29
CA LEU A 11 -8.18 -7.45 -3.25
C LEU A 11 -7.37 -7.76 -1.98
N ASP A 12 -6.10 -8.12 -2.14
CA ASP A 12 -5.19 -8.34 -1.01
C ASP A 12 -4.65 -7.01 -0.48
N LEU A 13 -5.19 -6.54 0.64
CA LEU A 13 -4.79 -5.29 1.28
C LEU A 13 -3.40 -5.38 1.92
N LYS A 14 -2.95 -6.57 2.33
CA LYS A 14 -1.62 -6.75 2.93
C LYS A 14 -0.52 -6.44 1.91
N SER A 15 -0.73 -6.79 0.64
CA SER A 15 0.22 -6.48 -0.44
C SER A 15 0.46 -4.98 -0.58
N GLY A 16 -0.59 -4.14 -0.50
CA GLY A 16 -0.49 -2.69 -0.56
C GLY A 16 0.33 -2.11 0.59
N VAL A 17 0.01 -2.53 1.83
CA VAL A 17 0.77 -2.15 3.03
C VAL A 17 2.24 -2.55 2.90
N HIS A 18 2.51 -3.79 2.48
CA HIS A 18 3.86 -4.31 2.32
C HIS A 18 4.66 -3.52 1.29
N CYS A 19 4.07 -3.21 0.13
CA CYS A 19 4.71 -2.40 -0.91
C CYS A 19 5.19 -1.03 -0.38
N VAL A 20 4.38 -0.34 0.42
CA VAL A 20 4.79 0.94 1.03
C VAL A 20 5.94 0.72 2.03
N VAL A 21 5.81 -0.28 2.91
CA VAL A 21 6.83 -0.58 3.91
C VAL A 21 8.19 -0.85 3.27
N GLU A 22 8.24 -1.70 2.24
CA GLU A 22 9.49 -2.04 1.56
C GLU A 22 10.08 -0.86 0.81
N LEU A 23 9.26 -0.08 0.09
CA LEU A 23 9.71 1.14 -0.58
C LEU A 23 10.40 2.09 0.40
N VAL A 24 9.75 2.36 1.53
CA VAL A 24 10.25 3.28 2.55
C VAL A 24 11.48 2.72 3.27
N ARG A 25 11.56 1.40 3.49
CA ARG A 25 12.74 0.74 4.06
C ARG A 25 13.97 0.87 3.17
N VAL A 26 13.84 0.58 1.88
CA VAL A 26 14.98 0.68 0.95
C VAL A 26 15.47 2.12 0.88
N LEU A 27 14.56 3.10 0.82
CA LEU A 27 14.92 4.51 0.87
C LEU A 27 15.63 4.91 2.15
N SER A 28 15.15 4.42 3.30
CA SER A 28 15.77 4.68 4.59
C SER A 28 17.20 4.16 4.64
N LEU A 29 17.42 2.93 4.15
CA LEU A 29 18.74 2.32 4.08
C LEU A 29 19.67 3.12 3.14
N ALA A 30 19.19 3.51 1.96
CA ALA A 30 19.97 4.27 0.98
C ALA A 30 20.37 5.67 1.49
N ASN A 31 19.66 6.23 2.46
CA ASN A 31 19.90 7.56 3.02
C ASN A 31 20.45 7.53 4.47
N GLY A 32 20.79 6.35 5.01
CA GLY A 32 21.31 6.23 6.38
C GLY A 32 20.32 6.62 7.48
N ILE A 33 19.02 6.48 7.23
CA ILE A 33 17.96 6.84 8.18
C ILE A 33 17.81 5.73 9.23
N ALA A 34 17.98 6.09 10.51
CA ALA A 34 17.91 5.17 11.65
C ALA A 34 16.48 4.86 12.14
N ALA A 35 15.46 5.57 11.64
CA ALA A 35 14.07 5.35 12.03
C ALA A 35 13.62 3.90 11.73
N VAL A 36 12.81 3.35 12.63
CA VAL A 36 12.30 1.96 12.52
C VAL A 36 10.82 1.89 12.17
N ASN A 37 10.04 2.88 12.58
CA ASN A 37 8.63 2.99 12.24
C ASN A 37 8.47 3.44 10.77
N THR A 38 7.52 2.84 10.04
CA THR A 38 7.29 3.15 8.61
C THR A 38 6.94 4.62 8.37
N ILE A 39 6.11 5.23 9.21
CA ILE A 39 5.70 6.62 9.05
C ILE A 39 6.88 7.55 9.36
N GLU A 40 7.64 7.27 10.43
CA GLU A 40 8.84 8.03 10.77
C GLU A 40 9.89 7.94 9.66
N ARG A 41 10.10 6.75 9.09
CA ARG A 41 10.98 6.56 7.94
C ARG A 41 10.53 7.37 6.72
N LEU A 42 9.24 7.38 6.41
CA LEU A 42 8.70 8.13 5.27
C LEU A 42 8.95 9.63 5.45
N ARG A 43 8.67 10.17 6.64
CA ARG A 43 8.93 11.58 6.99
C ARG A 43 10.41 11.92 6.92
N ALA A 44 11.28 11.07 7.48
CA ALA A 44 12.72 11.26 7.43
C ALA A 44 13.26 11.20 5.99
N ALA A 45 12.74 10.31 5.14
CA ALA A 45 13.15 10.20 3.74
C ALA A 45 12.74 11.41 2.90
N SER A 46 11.61 12.05 3.21
CA SER A 46 11.21 13.31 2.60
C SER A 46 12.21 14.44 2.91
N ALA A 47 12.68 14.51 4.16
CA ALA A 47 13.67 15.50 4.57
C ALA A 47 15.04 15.37 3.87
N THR A 48 15.35 14.23 3.26
CA THR A 48 16.59 14.06 2.45
C THR A 48 16.43 14.47 0.98
N GLY A 49 15.24 14.92 0.58
CA GLY A 49 14.93 15.22 -0.82
C GLY A 49 14.68 13.98 -1.67
N ALA A 50 14.54 12.80 -1.05
CA ALA A 50 14.22 11.58 -1.78
C ALA A 50 12.78 11.59 -2.33
N PHE A 51 11.87 12.33 -1.69
CA PHE A 51 10.51 12.61 -2.14
C PHE A 51 10.23 14.13 -2.17
N SER A 52 9.26 14.54 -2.99
CA SER A 52 8.58 15.82 -2.75
C SER A 52 7.60 15.67 -1.59
N ALA A 53 7.32 16.75 -0.87
CA ALA A 53 6.32 16.76 0.21
C ALA A 53 4.94 16.27 -0.27
N ASP A 54 4.54 16.61 -1.50
CA ASP A 54 3.28 16.13 -2.07
C ASP A 54 3.29 14.61 -2.29
N SER A 55 4.41 14.06 -2.76
CA SER A 55 4.55 12.61 -2.96
C SER A 55 4.57 11.86 -1.63
N GLU A 56 5.21 12.42 -0.62
CA GLU A 56 5.21 11.90 0.75
C GLU A 56 3.78 11.85 1.31
N ASN A 57 3.06 12.97 1.26
CA ASN A 57 1.68 13.08 1.76
C ASN A 57 0.76 12.09 1.05
N ALA A 58 0.85 12.00 -0.28
CA ALA A 58 0.05 11.05 -1.05
C ALA A 58 0.35 9.59 -0.67
N LEU A 59 1.61 9.23 -0.44
CA LEU A 59 1.99 7.88 -0.05
C LEU A 59 1.57 7.56 1.39
N LEU A 60 1.64 8.54 2.29
CA LEU A 60 1.16 8.42 3.66
C LEU A 60 -0.36 8.19 3.69
N GLU A 61 -1.12 9.00 2.96
CA GLU A 61 -2.59 8.87 2.87
C GLU A 61 -2.98 7.50 2.29
N ALA A 62 -2.30 7.05 1.23
CA ALA A 62 -2.51 5.72 0.65
C ALA A 62 -2.23 4.60 1.68
N PHE A 63 -1.15 4.71 2.45
CA PHE A 63 -0.78 3.74 3.48
C PHE A 63 -1.80 3.68 4.62
N GLU A 64 -2.21 4.84 5.13
CA GLU A 64 -3.20 4.95 6.20
C GLU A 64 -4.56 4.41 5.73
N PHE A 65 -4.98 4.73 4.51
CA PHE A 65 -6.25 4.27 3.96
C PHE A 65 -6.30 2.74 3.80
N ILE A 66 -5.26 2.12 3.22
CA ILE A 66 -5.21 0.66 3.06
C ILE A 66 -5.14 -0.04 4.43
N THR A 67 -4.37 0.53 5.36
CA THR A 67 -4.27 0.00 6.74
C THR A 67 -5.62 0.09 7.45
N TYR A 68 -6.33 1.20 7.30
CA TYR A 68 -7.69 1.39 7.84
C TYR A 68 -8.66 0.35 7.28
N LEU A 69 -8.73 0.19 5.95
CA LEU A 69 -9.61 -0.80 5.33
C LEU A 69 -9.32 -2.22 5.82
N ARG A 70 -8.03 -2.55 5.96
CA ARG A 70 -7.58 -3.85 6.45
C ARG A 70 -8.02 -4.09 7.89
N LEU A 71 -7.83 -3.10 8.77
CA LEU A 71 -8.26 -3.19 10.17
C LEU A 71 -9.78 -3.28 10.28
N ARG A 72 -10.53 -2.52 9.48
CA ARG A 72 -12.00 -2.57 9.45
C ARG A 72 -12.50 -3.95 9.03
N HIS A 73 -11.92 -4.52 7.97
CA HIS A 73 -12.25 -5.88 7.49
C HIS A 73 -11.99 -6.93 8.56
N GLN A 74 -10.82 -6.89 9.20
CA GLN A 74 -10.45 -7.84 10.25
C GLN A 74 -11.31 -7.69 11.51
N ALA A 75 -11.67 -6.46 11.89
CA ALA A 75 -12.58 -6.20 13.00
C ALA A 75 -13.99 -6.79 12.73
N GLN A 76 -14.50 -6.66 11.50
CA GLN A 76 -15.77 -7.26 11.10
C GLN A 76 -15.71 -8.79 11.15
N GLN A 77 -14.63 -9.41 10.66
CA GLN A 77 -14.43 -10.86 10.73
C GLN A 77 -14.33 -11.35 12.18
N ALA A 78 -13.55 -10.66 13.02
CA ALA A 78 -13.41 -10.98 14.43
C ALA A 78 -14.75 -10.91 15.18
N ALA A 79 -15.54 -9.85 14.94
CA ALA A 79 -16.88 -9.71 15.53
C ALA A 79 -17.85 -10.81 15.08
N ALA A 80 -17.67 -11.34 13.86
CA ALA A 80 -18.46 -12.45 13.32
C ALA A 80 -17.93 -13.85 13.71
N GLY A 81 -16.83 -13.93 14.47
CA GLY A 81 -16.19 -15.22 14.80
C GLY A 81 -15.54 -15.92 13.59
N ILE A 82 -15.25 -15.17 12.52
CA ILE A 82 -14.61 -15.68 11.30
C ILE A 82 -13.10 -15.52 11.44
N THR A 83 -12.33 -16.45 10.86
CA THR A 83 -10.86 -16.32 10.80
C THR A 83 -10.48 -15.08 10.01
N MET A 84 -9.67 -14.21 10.61
CA MET A 84 -9.24 -12.96 9.98
C MET A 84 -8.31 -13.20 8.79
N ASP A 85 -8.53 -12.47 7.70
CA ASP A 85 -7.67 -12.44 6.52
C ASP A 85 -7.34 -11.00 6.08
N ASN A 86 -6.85 -10.81 4.85
CA ASN A 86 -6.55 -9.49 4.28
C ASN A 86 -7.22 -9.26 2.91
N SER A 87 -8.12 -10.16 2.53
CA SER A 87 -8.71 -10.26 1.20
C SER A 87 -10.11 -9.67 1.21
N VAL A 88 -10.24 -8.42 0.76
CA VAL A 88 -11.54 -7.75 0.72
C VAL A 88 -12.23 -7.97 -0.62
N SER A 89 -13.52 -8.32 -0.61
CA SER A 89 -14.31 -8.31 -1.84
C SER A 89 -14.58 -6.87 -2.24
N PRO A 90 -14.45 -6.49 -3.53
CA PRO A 90 -14.92 -5.20 -4.01
C PRO A 90 -16.38 -4.96 -3.65
N ASP A 91 -17.23 -5.98 -3.62
CA ASP A 91 -18.66 -5.83 -3.28
C ASP A 91 -18.88 -5.31 -1.85
N ASP A 92 -17.92 -5.51 -0.95
CA ASP A 92 -17.98 -5.08 0.45
C ASP A 92 -17.49 -3.63 0.65
N LEU A 93 -17.14 -2.94 -0.45
CA LEU A 93 -16.66 -1.57 -0.48
C LEU A 93 -17.68 -0.62 -1.11
N THR A 94 -17.82 0.56 -0.52
CA THR A 94 -18.57 1.67 -1.12
C THR A 94 -17.92 2.14 -2.43
N ALA A 95 -18.67 2.84 -3.28
CA ALA A 95 -18.13 3.40 -4.52
C ALA A 95 -16.96 4.36 -4.27
N LEU A 96 -17.02 5.13 -3.18
CA LEU A 96 -15.95 6.04 -2.76
C LEU A 96 -14.71 5.27 -2.32
N GLU A 97 -14.85 4.24 -1.48
CA GLU A 97 -13.72 3.41 -1.04
C GLU A 97 -13.08 2.67 -2.21
N LYS A 98 -13.88 2.16 -3.16
CA LYS A 98 -13.37 1.56 -4.40
C LYS A 98 -12.50 2.53 -5.19
N LYS A 99 -12.93 3.78 -5.31
CA LYS A 99 -12.17 4.83 -6.00
C LYS A 99 -10.88 5.13 -5.24
N HIS A 100 -10.99 5.41 -3.95
CA HIS A 100 -9.85 5.74 -3.11
C HIS A 100 -8.82 4.60 -3.06
N LEU A 101 -9.27 3.34 -3.01
CA LEU A 101 -8.38 2.17 -3.04
C LEU A 101 -7.62 2.07 -4.36
N ARG A 102 -8.30 2.29 -5.49
CA ARG A 102 -7.63 2.35 -6.81
C ARG A 102 -6.60 3.47 -6.87
N ASP A 103 -6.96 4.65 -6.36
CA ASP A 103 -6.07 5.82 -6.34
C ASP A 103 -4.83 5.55 -5.47
N ALA A 104 -5.01 4.94 -4.29
CA ALA A 104 -3.95 4.52 -3.38
C ALA A 104 -2.97 3.53 -4.05
N PHE A 105 -3.47 2.47 -4.69
CA PHE A 105 -2.61 1.54 -5.44
C PHE A 105 -1.91 2.22 -6.62
N GLY A 106 -2.55 3.20 -7.26
CA GLY A 106 -1.94 4.03 -8.30
C GLY A 106 -0.77 4.87 -7.77
N ILE A 107 -0.92 5.49 -6.60
CA ILE A 107 0.14 6.24 -5.92
C ILE A 107 1.33 5.34 -5.61
N ILE A 108 1.09 4.17 -5.01
CA ILE A 108 2.14 3.19 -4.68
C ILE A 108 2.92 2.79 -5.93
N ARG A 109 2.21 2.45 -7.02
CA ARG A 109 2.85 2.06 -8.28
C ARG A 109 3.72 3.17 -8.86
N ARG A 110 3.25 4.43 -8.84
CA ARG A 110 4.05 5.58 -9.31
C ARG A 110 5.29 5.80 -8.44
N ALA A 111 5.16 5.67 -7.13
CA ALA A 111 6.29 5.79 -6.21
C ALA A 111 7.35 4.69 -6.46
N GLN A 112 6.91 3.45 -6.69
CA GLN A 112 7.79 2.34 -7.07
C GLN A 112 8.49 2.57 -8.42
N GLN A 113 7.79 3.10 -9.42
CA GLN A 113 8.38 3.44 -10.73
C GLN A 113 9.43 4.54 -10.62
N GLY A 114 9.15 5.61 -9.87
CA GLY A 114 10.11 6.67 -9.62
C GLY A 114 11.38 6.16 -8.92
N PHE A 115 11.21 5.22 -7.99
CA PHE A 115 12.33 4.55 -7.32
C PHE A 115 13.16 3.68 -8.29
N ALA A 116 12.51 2.84 -9.09
CA ALA A 116 13.19 1.96 -10.05
C ALA A 116 14.01 2.72 -11.10
N TYR A 117 13.54 3.93 -11.47
CA TYR A 117 14.30 4.83 -12.34
C TYR A 117 15.55 5.39 -11.65
N ARG A 118 15.42 5.88 -10.40
CA ARG A 118 16.53 6.45 -9.60
C ARG A 118 17.65 5.46 -9.34
N TYR A 119 17.31 4.20 -9.04
CA TYR A 119 18.26 3.17 -8.59
C TYR A 119 18.55 2.11 -9.66
N GLN A 120 18.09 2.30 -10.90
CA GLN A 120 18.38 1.41 -12.03
C GLN A 120 18.07 -0.07 -11.74
N THR A 121 17.11 -0.38 -10.88
CA THR A 121 16.79 -1.78 -10.53
C THR A 121 16.22 -2.57 -11.70
N HIS A 122 15.75 -1.88 -12.76
CA HIS A 122 15.36 -2.48 -14.04
C HIS A 122 16.53 -3.04 -14.86
N LEU A 123 17.79 -2.69 -14.53
CA LEU A 123 18.99 -3.24 -15.15
C LEU A 123 19.48 -4.53 -14.45
N MET A 124 18.80 -4.95 -13.37
CA MET A 124 19.17 -6.13 -12.57
C MET A 124 18.16 -7.30 -12.69
N SER A 125 17.22 -7.22 -13.64
CA SER A 125 16.23 -8.27 -13.94
C SER A 125 16.52 -8.98 -15.26
#